data_AF-A0A2M7A066-F1
#
_entry.id   AF-A0A2M7A066-F1
#
_cell.length_a   1.000
_cell.length_b   1.000
_cell.length_c   1.000
_cell.angle_alpha   90.00
_cell.angle_beta   90.00
_cell.angle_gamma   90.00
#
_symmetry.space_group_name_H-M   'P 1'
#
loop_
_entity.id
_entity.type
_entity.pdbx_description
1 polymer ?
#
loop_
_entity_poly.entity_id
_entity_poly.type
_entity_poly.pdbx_seq_one_letter_code
_entity_poly.pdbx_strand_id
1 'polypeptide(L)'
;MSFDLEKFFKDIFAPQENEVVTLLCDLPHNNISDTKDWKELREMVDEWQKKLFSASEGWGIKVNPVVTYNATGTHNAPLPAAADMGGKEIELESVINASNIVLIMSKFSATATLKTIAKNSGRLRGASMPGVAKFMEQTSLSADYSVIQERCRKLAPEFQKAIGVHVTFSTGHTCYFDISTDNPVHRSDGYLHPEVAGTIAAVCNLPTGEVYVVPNETAQSKTAGELPEKIGDEIVVYVVKNNRIIDVKGDTPKAKELKQSFQNDKARCNIAEVAIGCNDKARVCGNILEDEKAGFHWAYGRSDHFGGLVGIKDFLSPQNVIHQDIVYAKDCPIICSNLAMIFPEGDQKTLIVDGELKI
;
A
#
# COMPACT_ATOMS: atom_id res chain seq x y z
N MET A 1 -16.73 -17.04 -5.14
CA MET A 1 -16.42 -17.72 -3.85
C MET A 1 -16.58 -16.68 -2.76
N SER A 2 -17.23 -17.03 -1.65
CA SER A 2 -17.29 -16.17 -0.46
C SER A 2 -15.91 -16.04 0.18
N PHE A 3 -15.66 -14.93 0.87
CA PHE A 3 -14.47 -14.75 1.70
C PHE A 3 -14.34 -15.87 2.73
N ASP A 4 -13.18 -16.52 2.76
CA ASP A 4 -12.82 -17.50 3.78
C ASP A 4 -11.70 -16.91 4.64
N LEU A 5 -12.10 -16.40 5.82
CA LEU A 5 -11.18 -15.77 6.76
C LEU A 5 -10.15 -16.76 7.31
N GLU A 6 -10.53 -18.04 7.48
CA GLU A 6 -9.61 -19.05 7.99
C GLU A 6 -8.51 -19.37 6.98
N LYS A 7 -8.87 -19.56 5.71
CA LYS A 7 -7.90 -19.71 4.62
C LYS A 7 -7.03 -18.46 4.49
N PHE A 8 -7.64 -17.27 4.50
CA PHE A 8 -6.92 -16.00 4.44
C PHE A 8 -5.85 -15.89 5.53
N PHE A 9 -6.19 -16.20 6.77
CA PHE A 9 -5.22 -16.18 7.88
C PHE A 9 -4.13 -17.24 7.73
N LYS A 10 -4.46 -18.46 7.28
CA LYS A 10 -3.47 -19.53 7.05
C LYS A 10 -2.48 -19.15 5.95
N ASP A 11 -2.97 -18.64 4.83
CA ASP A 11 -2.11 -18.29 3.68
C ASP A 11 -1.15 -17.14 4.01
N ILE A 12 -1.63 -16.13 4.76
CA ILE A 12 -0.88 -14.92 5.05
C ILE A 12 0.03 -15.10 6.26
N PHE A 13 -0.49 -15.67 7.34
CA PHE A 13 0.20 -15.69 8.63
C PHE A 13 0.70 -17.08 9.03
N ALA A 14 0.19 -18.18 8.47
CA ALA A 14 0.48 -19.54 8.95
C ALA A 14 0.57 -19.64 10.49
N PRO A 15 -0.53 -19.35 11.24
CA PRO A 15 -0.48 -19.25 12.70
C PRO A 15 0.07 -20.54 13.34
N GLN A 16 0.91 -20.38 14.36
CA GLN A 16 1.54 -21.48 15.11
C GLN A 16 0.87 -21.67 16.47
N GLU A 17 0.96 -22.88 17.03
CA GLU A 17 0.46 -23.15 18.38
C GLU A 17 1.05 -22.16 19.41
N ASN A 18 0.20 -21.74 20.35
CA ASN A 18 0.48 -20.75 21.40
C ASN A 18 0.65 -19.30 20.93
N GLU A 19 0.51 -19.00 19.64
CA GLU A 19 0.53 -17.61 19.18
C GLU A 19 -0.71 -16.83 19.63
N VAL A 20 -0.50 -15.54 19.89
CA VAL A 20 -1.55 -14.59 20.27
C VAL A 20 -1.89 -13.69 19.09
N VAL A 21 -3.17 -13.68 18.70
CA VAL A 21 -3.73 -12.83 17.65
C VAL A 21 -4.54 -11.70 18.28
N THR A 22 -4.29 -10.47 17.84
CA THR A 22 -5.03 -9.29 18.30
C THR A 22 -5.47 -8.44 17.11
N LEU A 23 -6.77 -8.13 17.06
CA LEU A 23 -7.36 -7.22 16.10
C LEU A 23 -7.57 -5.85 16.76
N LEU A 24 -7.10 -4.81 16.09
CA LEU A 24 -7.15 -3.41 16.53
C LEU A 24 -8.02 -2.61 15.58
N CYS A 25 -8.85 -1.72 16.11
CA CYS A 25 -9.54 -0.72 15.29
C CYS A 25 -9.63 0.65 15.99
N ASP A 26 -9.70 1.71 15.19
CA ASP A 26 -9.78 3.07 15.68
C ASP A 26 -11.22 3.60 15.77
N LEU A 27 -11.42 4.53 16.71
CA LEU A 27 -12.71 5.15 16.99
C LEU A 27 -12.71 6.64 16.61
N PRO A 28 -13.83 7.17 16.08
CA PRO A 28 -14.04 8.60 15.94
C PRO A 28 -14.01 9.28 17.31
N HIS A 29 -13.44 10.48 17.37
CA HIS A 29 -13.45 11.32 18.56
C HIS A 29 -13.23 12.79 18.19
N ASN A 30 -13.61 13.70 19.08
CA ASN A 30 -13.42 15.14 18.92
C ASN A 30 -13.91 15.63 17.54
N ASN A 31 -12.99 16.13 16.70
CA ASN A 31 -13.26 16.69 15.38
C ASN A 31 -13.22 15.65 14.25
N ILE A 32 -12.94 14.38 14.56
CA ILE A 32 -12.90 13.30 13.57
C ILE A 32 -14.28 12.65 13.51
N SER A 33 -15.09 13.09 12.55
CA SER A 33 -16.43 12.55 12.36
C SER A 33 -16.39 11.12 11.82
N ASP A 34 -17.35 10.34 12.30
CA ASP A 34 -17.59 8.97 11.84
C ASP A 34 -18.20 8.94 10.43
N THR A 35 -17.98 7.84 9.71
CA THR A 35 -18.58 7.62 8.39
C THR A 35 -19.30 6.28 8.36
N LYS A 36 -20.14 6.08 7.33
CA LYS A 36 -20.83 4.79 7.15
C LYS A 36 -19.82 3.65 6.99
N ASP A 37 -18.86 3.81 6.08
CA ASP A 37 -17.85 2.78 5.80
C ASP A 37 -16.97 2.48 7.01
N TRP A 38 -16.69 3.48 7.85
CA TRP A 38 -15.90 3.28 9.08
C TRP A 38 -16.68 2.53 10.18
N LYS A 39 -18.01 2.71 10.25
CA LYS A 39 -18.88 1.87 11.09
C LYS A 39 -18.87 0.42 10.60
N GLU A 40 -19.06 0.21 9.30
CA GLU A 40 -19.03 -1.12 8.67
C GLU A 40 -17.67 -1.81 8.87
N LEU A 41 -16.56 -1.05 8.83
CA LEU A 41 -15.22 -1.56 9.16
C LEU A 41 -15.17 -2.09 10.60
N ARG A 42 -15.72 -1.37 11.59
CA ARG A 42 -15.71 -1.83 12.99
C ARG A 42 -16.60 -3.06 13.20
N GLU A 43 -17.74 -3.12 12.52
CA GLU A 43 -18.58 -4.33 12.50
C GLU A 43 -17.83 -5.52 11.87
N MET A 44 -17.09 -5.29 10.79
CA MET A 44 -16.23 -6.29 10.15
C MET A 44 -15.14 -6.80 11.09
N VAL A 45 -14.51 -5.93 11.88
CA VAL A 45 -13.50 -6.32 12.88
C VAL A 45 -14.10 -7.25 13.93
N ASP A 46 -15.28 -6.93 14.45
CA ASP A 46 -15.98 -7.78 15.42
C ASP A 46 -16.35 -9.15 14.82
N GLU A 47 -16.79 -9.18 13.56
CA GLU A 47 -17.06 -10.43 12.85
C GLU A 47 -15.80 -11.29 12.66
N TRP A 48 -14.68 -10.66 12.27
CA TRP A 48 -13.41 -11.35 12.10
C TRP A 48 -12.89 -11.91 13.42
N GLN A 49 -12.96 -11.12 14.50
CA GLN A 49 -12.54 -11.55 15.83
C GLN A 49 -13.35 -12.76 16.30
N LYS A 50 -14.69 -12.74 16.17
CA LYS A 50 -15.56 -13.86 16.57
C LYS A 50 -15.25 -15.14 15.80
N LYS A 51 -15.02 -15.03 14.48
CA LYS A 51 -14.65 -16.17 13.63
C LYS A 51 -13.31 -16.77 14.04
N LEU A 52 -12.29 -15.93 14.22
CA LEU A 52 -10.95 -16.39 14.66
C LEU A 52 -11.00 -17.00 16.06
N PHE A 53 -11.74 -16.39 16.98
CA PHE A 53 -11.94 -16.93 18.33
C PHE A 53 -12.61 -18.31 18.29
N SER A 54 -13.60 -18.50 17.42
CA SER A 54 -14.27 -19.80 17.25
C SER A 54 -13.33 -20.88 16.69
N ALA A 55 -12.36 -20.49 15.85
CA ALA A 55 -11.35 -21.40 15.29
C ALA A 55 -10.12 -21.60 16.20
N SER A 56 -9.97 -20.81 17.27
CA SER A 56 -8.71 -20.69 18.00
C SER A 56 -8.25 -21.97 18.68
N GLU A 57 -9.19 -22.72 19.28
CA GLU A 57 -8.90 -24.02 19.92
C GLU A 57 -8.36 -25.03 18.92
N GLY A 58 -8.96 -25.10 17.73
CA GLY A 58 -8.54 -26.01 16.66
C GLY A 58 -7.16 -25.68 16.08
N TRP A 59 -6.69 -24.43 16.21
CA TRP A 59 -5.35 -24.02 15.77
C TRP A 59 -4.35 -23.91 16.93
N GLY A 60 -4.78 -24.15 18.17
CA GLY A 60 -3.94 -23.98 19.36
C GLY A 60 -3.49 -22.53 19.60
N ILE A 61 -4.19 -21.53 19.04
CA ILE A 61 -3.86 -20.10 19.21
C ILE A 61 -4.75 -19.45 20.29
N LYS A 62 -4.37 -18.24 20.69
CA LYS A 62 -5.21 -17.36 21.53
C LYS A 62 -5.64 -16.15 20.71
N VAL A 63 -6.91 -15.77 20.82
CA VAL A 63 -7.44 -14.57 20.18
C VAL A 63 -7.93 -13.63 21.26
N ASN A 64 -7.34 -12.43 21.34
CA ASN A 64 -7.76 -11.42 22.30
C ASN A 64 -9.14 -10.82 21.94
N PRO A 65 -9.85 -10.20 22.89
CA PRO A 65 -10.91 -9.26 22.56
C PRO A 65 -10.39 -8.18 21.60
N VAL A 66 -11.30 -7.60 20.80
CA VAL A 66 -10.94 -6.46 19.95
C VAL A 66 -10.38 -5.33 20.81
N VAL A 67 -9.28 -4.74 20.35
CA VAL A 67 -8.67 -3.56 20.97
C VAL A 67 -9.14 -2.32 20.21
N THR A 68 -9.68 -1.34 20.93
CA THR A 68 -10.13 -0.09 20.33
C THR A 68 -9.34 1.10 20.86
N TYR A 69 -9.04 2.08 20.01
CA TYR A 69 -8.28 3.26 20.39
C TYR A 69 -8.76 4.52 19.65
N ASN A 70 -8.45 5.71 20.18
CA ASN A 70 -8.80 6.95 19.51
C ASN A 70 -8.01 7.13 18.20
N ALA A 71 -8.71 7.42 17.11
CA ALA A 71 -8.10 7.61 15.80
C ALA A 71 -6.96 8.64 15.81
N THR A 72 -5.88 8.36 15.09
CA THR A 72 -4.67 9.20 15.14
C THR A 72 -4.84 10.54 14.42
N GLY A 73 -5.86 10.69 13.57
CA GLY A 73 -6.14 11.88 12.78
C GLY A 73 -5.27 12.05 11.53
N THR A 74 -4.14 11.35 11.47
CA THR A 74 -3.19 11.40 10.33
C THR A 74 -2.57 10.02 10.11
N HIS A 75 -2.36 9.65 8.83
CA HIS A 75 -1.66 8.42 8.46
C HIS A 75 -0.24 8.40 9.05
N ASN A 76 0.15 7.25 9.59
CA ASN A 76 1.46 6.94 10.17
C ASN A 76 1.88 7.83 11.35
N ALA A 77 0.93 8.50 12.01
CA ALA A 77 1.19 9.11 13.31
C ALA A 77 1.41 8.02 14.39
N PRO A 78 2.07 8.36 15.52
CA PRO A 78 2.20 7.44 16.64
C PRO A 78 0.83 6.93 17.13
N LEU A 79 0.76 5.65 17.48
CA LEU A 79 -0.42 5.08 18.12
C LEU A 79 -0.59 5.69 19.54
N PRO A 80 -1.82 5.89 20.04
CA PRO A 80 -2.04 6.39 21.39
C PRO A 80 -1.54 5.38 22.44
N ALA A 81 -1.13 5.87 23.61
CA ALA A 81 -0.68 5.02 24.70
C ALA A 81 -1.85 4.19 25.28
N ALA A 82 -2.99 4.84 25.55
CA ALA A 82 -4.18 4.19 26.10
C ALA A 82 -5.10 3.64 24.99
N ALA A 83 -5.66 2.47 25.25
CA ALA A 83 -6.69 1.83 24.45
C ALA A 83 -7.67 1.05 25.34
N ASP A 84 -8.77 0.56 24.79
CA ASP A 84 -9.72 -0.33 25.46
C ASP A 84 -9.60 -1.74 24.91
N MET A 85 -9.61 -2.74 25.79
CA MET A 85 -9.72 -4.15 25.41
C MET A 85 -10.79 -4.83 26.27
N GLY A 86 -11.99 -4.99 25.70
CA GLY A 86 -13.11 -5.64 26.37
C GLY A 86 -13.68 -4.82 27.54
N GLY A 87 -13.74 -3.49 27.40
CA GLY A 87 -14.27 -2.57 28.42
C GLY A 87 -13.27 -2.23 29.53
N LYS A 88 -11.97 -2.50 29.31
CA LYS A 88 -10.89 -2.20 30.24
C LYS A 88 -9.82 -1.36 29.54
N GLU A 89 -9.45 -0.26 30.17
CA GLU A 89 -8.30 0.55 29.74
C GLU A 89 -7.00 -0.25 29.88
N ILE A 90 -6.18 -0.23 28.82
CA ILE A 90 -4.89 -0.92 28.73
C ILE A 90 -3.84 -0.02 28.07
N GLU A 91 -2.57 -0.39 28.24
CA GLU A 91 -1.45 0.18 27.49
C GLU A 91 -1.32 -0.52 26.14
N LEU A 92 -1.63 0.19 25.05
CA LEU A 92 -1.77 -0.35 23.69
C LEU A 92 -0.50 -1.05 23.22
N GLU A 93 0.65 -0.40 23.39
CA GLU A 93 1.94 -0.95 22.97
C GLU A 93 2.29 -2.24 23.74
N SER A 94 1.87 -2.35 25.01
CA SER A 94 2.07 -3.58 25.79
C SER A 94 1.27 -4.75 25.21
N VAL A 95 0.04 -4.51 24.75
CA VAL A 95 -0.78 -5.55 24.11
C VAL A 95 -0.23 -5.93 22.73
N ILE A 96 0.21 -4.95 21.94
CA ILE A 96 0.87 -5.21 20.64
C ILE A 96 2.14 -6.03 20.85
N ASN A 97 3.00 -5.64 21.79
CA ASN A 97 4.22 -6.38 22.11
C ASN A 97 3.97 -7.73 22.75
N ALA A 98 2.81 -7.93 23.38
CA ALA A 98 2.35 -9.22 23.92
C ALA A 98 1.85 -10.18 22.81
N SER A 99 1.54 -9.67 21.63
CA SER A 99 0.97 -10.42 20.50
C SER A 99 2.03 -11.01 19.56
N ASN A 100 1.64 -12.03 18.80
CA ASN A 100 2.43 -12.59 17.70
C ASN A 100 1.92 -12.07 16.35
N ILE A 101 0.60 -11.96 16.21
CA ILE A 101 -0.06 -11.47 14.99
C ILE A 101 -0.95 -10.29 15.36
N VAL A 102 -0.77 -9.15 14.69
CA VAL A 102 -1.60 -7.95 14.86
C VAL A 102 -2.19 -7.51 13.54
N LEU A 103 -3.51 -7.32 13.49
CA LEU A 103 -4.18 -6.65 12.38
C LEU A 103 -4.73 -5.32 12.87
N ILE A 104 -4.29 -4.22 12.27
CA ILE A 104 -4.82 -2.88 12.53
C ILE A 104 -5.74 -2.51 11.39
N MET A 105 -7.04 -2.61 11.62
CA MET A 105 -8.10 -2.20 10.70
C MET A 105 -8.60 -0.83 11.15
N SER A 106 -8.17 0.23 10.47
CA SER A 106 -8.32 1.59 10.95
C SER A 106 -8.65 2.57 9.84
N LYS A 107 -9.12 3.78 10.16
CA LYS A 107 -9.29 4.85 9.17
C LYS A 107 -7.94 5.41 8.70
N PHE A 108 -7.02 5.60 9.64
CA PHE A 108 -5.68 6.13 9.35
C PHE A 108 -4.64 5.00 9.39
N SER A 109 -3.71 5.02 8.44
CA SER A 109 -2.68 3.99 8.33
C SER A 109 -1.78 3.97 9.56
N ALA A 110 -1.46 2.76 10.03
CA ALA A 110 -0.48 2.54 11.09
C ALA A 110 0.75 1.79 10.59
N THR A 111 0.94 1.67 9.26
CA THR A 111 1.95 0.77 8.67
C THR A 111 3.36 1.07 9.17
N ALA A 112 3.79 2.34 9.14
CA ALA A 112 5.14 2.71 9.56
C ALA A 112 5.35 2.52 11.07
N THR A 113 4.33 2.85 11.87
CA THR A 113 4.35 2.67 13.33
C THR A 113 4.42 1.18 13.68
N LEU A 114 3.59 0.34 13.05
CA LEU A 114 3.58 -1.10 13.27
C LEU A 114 4.88 -1.76 12.80
N LYS A 115 5.48 -1.33 11.68
CA LYS A 115 6.82 -1.77 11.24
C LYS A 115 7.88 -1.50 12.31
N THR A 116 7.83 -0.33 12.94
CA THR A 116 8.77 0.05 14.01
C THR A 116 8.60 -0.84 15.24
N ILE A 117 7.36 -1.06 15.68
CA ILE A 117 7.07 -1.95 16.82
C ILE A 117 7.49 -3.40 16.51
N ALA A 118 7.18 -3.89 15.31
CA ALA A 118 7.49 -5.27 14.91
C ALA A 118 9.00 -5.54 14.90
N LYS A 119 9.79 -4.59 14.38
CA LYS A 119 11.24 -4.65 14.40
C LYS A 119 11.81 -4.75 15.83
N ASN A 120 11.22 -4.03 16.78
CA ASN A 120 11.67 -4.02 18.18
C ASN A 120 11.19 -5.24 18.97
N SER A 121 10.04 -5.80 18.61
CA SER A 121 9.44 -6.97 19.28
C SER A 121 10.19 -8.27 18.98
N GLY A 122 10.73 -8.42 17.76
CA GLY A 122 11.43 -9.63 17.31
C GLY A 122 10.53 -10.83 17.00
N ARG A 123 9.26 -10.82 17.44
CA ARG A 123 8.28 -11.91 17.21
C ARG A 123 7.00 -11.48 16.50
N LEU A 124 6.72 -10.17 16.50
CA LEU A 124 5.50 -9.62 15.94
C LEU A 124 5.53 -9.68 14.41
N ARG A 125 4.41 -10.13 13.85
CA ARG A 125 4.05 -10.01 12.44
C ARG A 125 2.69 -9.33 12.37
N GLY A 126 2.41 -8.56 11.32
CA GLY A 126 1.13 -7.86 11.30
C GLY A 126 0.77 -7.20 9.99
N ALA A 127 -0.48 -6.76 9.93
CA ALA A 127 -1.00 -6.04 8.79
C ALA A 127 -1.66 -4.73 9.22
N SER A 128 -1.43 -3.69 8.43
CA SER A 128 -2.14 -2.41 8.51
C SER A 128 -3.15 -2.34 7.37
N MET A 129 -4.41 -2.03 7.66
CA MET A 129 -5.52 -2.11 6.70
C MET A 129 -6.29 -0.77 6.67
N PRO A 130 -5.63 0.34 6.26
CA PRO A 130 -6.22 1.68 6.32
C PRO A 130 -7.41 1.84 5.39
N GLY A 131 -8.57 2.16 5.93
CA GLY A 131 -9.79 2.36 5.16
C GLY A 131 -10.28 1.10 4.47
N VAL A 132 -9.87 -0.10 4.93
CA VAL A 132 -10.39 -1.36 4.38
C VAL A 132 -11.91 -1.38 4.49
N ALA A 133 -12.59 -1.70 3.39
CA ALA A 133 -14.03 -1.66 3.31
C ALA A 133 -14.62 -3.08 3.30
N LYS A 134 -15.82 -3.24 3.84
CA LYS A 134 -16.50 -4.55 3.95
C LYS A 134 -16.68 -5.24 2.60
N PHE A 135 -16.94 -4.48 1.53
CA PHE A 135 -17.08 -5.04 0.19
C PHE A 135 -15.79 -5.75 -0.30
N MET A 136 -14.63 -5.42 0.26
CA MET A 136 -13.34 -6.00 -0.14
C MET A 136 -13.25 -7.50 0.15
N GLU A 137 -14.08 -8.01 1.08
CA GLU A 137 -14.30 -9.45 1.28
C GLU A 137 -14.84 -10.14 0.02
N GLN A 138 -15.36 -9.41 -0.96
CA GLN A 138 -15.86 -9.97 -2.22
C GLN A 138 -14.91 -9.68 -3.41
N THR A 139 -13.82 -8.95 -3.17
CA THR A 139 -12.84 -8.54 -4.16
C THR A 139 -11.44 -8.92 -3.68
N SER A 140 -10.57 -7.95 -3.45
CA SER A 140 -9.14 -8.08 -3.15
C SER A 140 -8.79 -8.98 -1.96
N LEU A 141 -9.57 -8.96 -0.86
CA LEU A 141 -9.34 -9.84 0.31
C LEU A 141 -9.71 -11.29 0.02
N SER A 142 -10.61 -11.52 -0.94
CA SER A 142 -11.04 -12.88 -1.32
C SER A 142 -10.10 -13.59 -2.29
N ALA A 143 -9.04 -12.92 -2.72
CA ALA A 143 -8.05 -13.49 -3.64
C ALA A 143 -7.36 -14.72 -3.03
N ASP A 144 -6.79 -15.56 -3.89
CA ASP A 144 -5.92 -16.64 -3.41
C ASP A 144 -4.52 -16.06 -3.18
N TYR A 145 -4.16 -15.87 -1.90
CA TYR A 145 -2.89 -15.24 -1.54
C TYR A 145 -1.68 -16.08 -1.96
N SER A 146 -1.81 -17.39 -2.09
CA SER A 146 -0.74 -18.23 -2.66
C SER A 146 -0.48 -17.89 -4.14
N VAL A 147 -1.53 -17.55 -4.90
CA VAL A 147 -1.41 -17.11 -6.30
C VAL A 147 -0.82 -15.71 -6.37
N ILE A 148 -1.19 -14.80 -5.46
CA ILE A 148 -0.58 -13.47 -5.34
C ILE A 148 0.93 -13.59 -5.08
N GLN A 149 1.31 -14.40 -4.09
CA GLN A 149 2.72 -14.66 -3.76
C GLN A 149 3.49 -15.19 -4.96
N GLU A 150 2.94 -16.16 -5.69
CA GLU A 150 3.57 -16.71 -6.89
C GLU A 150 3.72 -15.67 -8.02
N ARG A 151 2.68 -14.85 -8.26
CA ARG A 151 2.74 -13.75 -9.25
C ARG A 151 3.82 -12.75 -8.90
N CYS A 152 3.85 -12.28 -7.66
CA CYS A 152 4.86 -11.34 -7.21
C CYS A 152 6.27 -11.96 -7.28
N ARG A 153 6.42 -13.26 -6.97
CA ARG A 153 7.69 -14.00 -7.10
C ARG A 153 8.17 -14.09 -8.55
N LYS A 154 7.26 -14.23 -9.52
CA LYS A 154 7.58 -14.20 -10.96
C LYS A 154 7.91 -12.80 -11.47
N LEU A 155 7.25 -11.78 -10.91
CA LEU A 155 7.39 -10.40 -11.36
C LEU A 155 8.65 -9.70 -10.83
N ALA A 156 9.01 -9.94 -9.56
CA ALA A 156 10.17 -9.29 -8.94
C ALA A 156 11.49 -9.44 -9.74
N PRO A 157 11.83 -10.61 -10.32
CA PRO A 157 13.01 -10.75 -11.17
C PRO A 157 13.01 -9.86 -12.43
N GLU A 158 11.85 -9.48 -12.94
CA GLU A 158 11.74 -8.58 -14.10
C GLU A 158 12.18 -7.16 -13.71
N PHE A 159 11.72 -6.67 -12.55
CA PHE A 159 12.18 -5.39 -11.98
C PHE A 159 13.66 -5.41 -11.64
N GLN A 160 14.17 -6.51 -11.06
CA GLN A 160 15.57 -6.62 -10.66
C GLN A 160 16.56 -6.55 -11.82
N LYS A 161 16.15 -6.99 -13.02
CA LYS A 161 17.01 -7.05 -14.21
C LYS A 161 16.84 -5.85 -15.13
N ALA A 162 15.69 -5.18 -15.06
CA ALA A 162 15.36 -4.07 -15.94
C ALA A 162 16.12 -2.80 -15.54
N ILE A 163 16.43 -1.97 -16.54
CA ILE A 163 17.00 -0.63 -16.38
C ILE A 163 15.92 0.45 -16.53
N GLY A 164 14.74 0.09 -17.03
CA GLY A 164 13.66 1.03 -17.24
C GLY A 164 12.30 0.37 -17.37
N VAL A 165 11.27 1.18 -17.18
CA VAL A 165 9.87 0.82 -17.45
C VAL A 165 9.32 1.84 -18.42
N HIS A 166 8.88 1.40 -19.60
CA HIS A 166 8.22 2.26 -20.57
C HIS A 166 6.71 2.03 -20.53
N VAL A 167 5.95 3.10 -20.31
CA VAL A 167 4.50 3.06 -20.16
C VAL A 167 3.84 3.92 -21.24
N THR A 168 2.83 3.35 -21.88
CA THR A 168 1.90 4.07 -22.75
C THR A 168 0.51 4.06 -22.11
N PHE A 169 -0.14 5.22 -22.11
CA PHE A 169 -1.48 5.39 -21.57
C PHE A 169 -2.53 5.38 -22.68
N SER A 170 -3.79 5.04 -22.37
CA SER A 170 -4.90 5.08 -23.33
C SER A 170 -5.17 6.47 -23.93
N THR A 171 -4.62 7.53 -23.34
CA THR A 171 -4.68 8.90 -23.87
C THR A 171 -3.59 9.21 -24.90
N GLY A 172 -2.67 8.26 -25.17
CA GLY A 172 -1.55 8.43 -26.09
C GLY A 172 -0.29 9.03 -25.47
N HIS A 173 -0.35 9.49 -24.21
CA HIS A 173 0.82 9.93 -23.46
C HIS A 173 1.75 8.75 -23.14
N THR A 174 3.03 9.02 -22.91
CA THR A 174 4.03 8.02 -22.56
C THR A 174 4.98 8.53 -21.49
N CYS A 175 5.48 7.63 -20.64
CA CYS A 175 6.54 7.93 -19.69
C CYS A 175 7.55 6.79 -19.63
N TYR A 176 8.84 7.14 -19.58
CA TYR A 176 9.92 6.23 -19.23
C TYR A 176 10.30 6.47 -17.78
N PHE A 177 10.29 5.41 -16.97
CA PHE A 177 10.81 5.42 -15.62
C PHE A 177 12.19 4.76 -15.61
N ASP A 178 13.18 5.49 -15.14
CA ASP A 178 14.54 4.99 -14.95
C ASP A 178 14.61 4.22 -13.64
N ILE A 179 14.81 2.91 -13.73
CA ILE A 179 15.00 2.04 -12.55
C ILE A 179 16.41 1.45 -12.52
N SER A 180 17.36 2.01 -13.29
CA SER A 180 18.76 1.59 -13.30
C SER A 180 19.52 2.04 -12.03
N THR A 181 19.16 1.44 -10.91
CA THR A 181 19.63 1.79 -9.57
C THR A 181 19.96 0.54 -8.75
N ASP A 182 20.67 0.72 -7.64
CA ASP A 182 20.86 -0.32 -6.62
C ASP A 182 19.70 -0.35 -5.58
N ASN A 183 18.58 0.36 -5.85
CA ASN A 183 17.45 0.36 -4.94
C ASN A 183 16.84 -1.06 -4.85
N PRO A 184 16.43 -1.49 -3.64
CA PRO A 184 15.81 -2.80 -3.49
C PRO A 184 14.47 -2.88 -4.23
N VAL A 185 14.25 -3.98 -4.93
CA VAL A 185 12.92 -4.36 -5.42
C VAL A 185 12.13 -4.94 -4.27
N HIS A 186 10.99 -4.33 -3.98
CA HIS A 186 10.12 -4.73 -2.90
C HIS A 186 8.99 -5.62 -3.40
N ARG A 187 8.57 -6.51 -2.51
CA ARG A 187 7.45 -7.40 -2.74
C ARG A 187 6.49 -7.28 -1.56
N SER A 188 5.28 -6.81 -1.85
CA SER A 188 4.17 -6.78 -0.90
C SER A 188 3.17 -7.84 -1.39
N ASP A 189 3.37 -9.08 -0.93
CA ASP A 189 2.65 -10.28 -1.37
C ASP A 189 1.82 -10.94 -0.25
N GLY A 190 1.85 -10.37 0.95
CA GLY A 190 1.15 -10.91 2.11
C GLY A 190 1.84 -12.12 2.73
N TYR A 191 3.10 -12.42 2.40
CA TYR A 191 3.86 -13.46 3.10
C TYR A 191 4.29 -12.94 4.47
N LEU A 192 3.50 -13.24 5.49
CA LEU A 192 3.73 -12.87 6.89
C LEU A 192 3.88 -14.12 7.77
N HIS A 193 4.52 -15.19 7.29
CA HIS A 193 4.78 -16.44 8.03
C HIS A 193 5.84 -16.25 9.14
N PRO A 194 6.00 -17.19 10.09
CA PRO A 194 6.86 -16.99 11.27
C PRO A 194 8.29 -16.54 10.95
N GLU A 195 8.84 -16.94 9.80
CA GLU A 195 10.21 -16.65 9.39
C GLU A 195 10.48 -15.15 9.16
N VAL A 196 9.44 -14.35 8.90
CA VAL A 196 9.62 -12.90 8.68
C VAL A 196 9.54 -12.09 9.98
N ALA A 197 9.21 -12.70 11.12
CA ALA A 197 9.11 -12.02 12.39
C ALA A 197 10.40 -11.25 12.74
N GLY A 198 10.25 -10.03 13.26
CA GLY A 198 11.38 -9.16 13.61
C GLY A 198 12.15 -8.57 12.42
N THR A 199 11.80 -8.92 11.18
CA THR A 199 12.40 -8.33 9.96
C THR A 199 11.61 -7.11 9.48
N ILE A 200 12.16 -6.38 8.51
CA ILE A 200 11.43 -5.28 7.85
C ILE A 200 10.21 -5.76 7.06
N ALA A 201 10.16 -7.06 6.71
CA ALA A 201 9.05 -7.71 6.01
C ALA A 201 7.97 -8.25 6.97
N ALA A 202 8.14 -8.08 8.29
CA ALA A 202 7.17 -8.54 9.28
C ALA A 202 5.81 -7.83 9.20
N VAL A 203 5.71 -6.74 8.43
CA VAL A 203 4.49 -5.95 8.30
C VAL A 203 4.23 -5.53 6.87
N CYS A 204 3.01 -5.75 6.40
CA CYS A 204 2.52 -5.26 5.10
C CYS A 204 1.14 -4.57 5.23
N ASN A 205 0.65 -4.06 4.11
CA ASN A 205 -0.76 -3.68 3.99
C ASN A 205 -1.59 -4.89 3.56
N LEU A 206 -2.84 -4.98 4.02
CA LEU A 206 -3.84 -5.93 3.51
C LEU A 206 -5.12 -5.17 3.10
N PRO A 207 -5.74 -5.47 1.94
CA PRO A 207 -5.26 -6.37 0.89
C PRO A 207 -3.88 -5.98 0.33
N THR A 208 -3.25 -6.91 -0.38
CA THR A 208 -1.88 -6.78 -0.88
C THR A 208 -1.77 -7.39 -2.28
N GLY A 209 -0.56 -7.39 -2.82
CA GLY A 209 -0.22 -8.01 -4.08
C GLY A 209 0.33 -6.97 -5.04
N GLU A 210 1.61 -6.66 -4.91
CA GLU A 210 2.34 -5.78 -5.82
C GLU A 210 3.84 -6.04 -5.75
N VAL A 211 4.53 -5.59 -6.80
CA VAL A 211 5.98 -5.47 -6.86
C VAL A 211 6.30 -4.04 -7.25
N TYR A 212 7.24 -3.43 -6.54
CA TYR A 212 7.56 -2.02 -6.71
C TYR A 212 9.03 -1.71 -6.46
N VAL A 213 9.46 -0.57 -6.98
CA VAL A 213 10.81 -0.03 -6.81
C VAL A 213 10.76 1.50 -6.77
N VAL A 214 11.68 2.11 -6.02
CA VAL A 214 11.94 3.54 -6.11
C VAL A 214 12.78 3.80 -7.37
N PRO A 215 12.35 4.65 -8.32
CA PRO A 215 13.14 4.95 -9.51
C PRO A 215 14.41 5.74 -9.17
N ASN A 216 15.27 5.96 -10.16
CA ASN A 216 16.47 6.78 -10.03
C ASN A 216 16.09 8.23 -9.68
N GLU A 217 16.40 8.66 -8.45
CA GLU A 217 16.11 10.00 -7.95
C GLU A 217 17.30 10.98 -8.11
N THR A 218 18.41 10.51 -8.68
CA THR A 218 19.60 11.35 -8.87
C THR A 218 19.41 12.39 -9.97
N ALA A 219 20.27 13.41 -10.01
CA ALA A 219 20.25 14.43 -11.05
C ALA A 219 20.47 13.87 -12.47
N GLN A 220 21.05 12.66 -12.58
CA GLN A 220 21.30 11.93 -13.82
C GLN A 220 20.15 11.01 -14.25
N SER A 221 19.06 10.97 -13.48
CA SER A 221 17.89 10.15 -13.78
C SER A 221 17.39 10.39 -15.20
N LYS A 222 17.06 9.29 -15.88
CA LYS A 222 16.44 9.32 -17.21
C LYS A 222 14.90 9.29 -17.15
N THR A 223 14.30 9.28 -15.96
CA THR A 223 12.83 9.29 -15.81
C THR A 223 12.26 10.55 -16.45
N ALA A 224 11.47 10.39 -17.52
CA ALA A 224 10.92 11.50 -18.28
C ALA A 224 9.69 11.09 -19.11
N GLY A 225 8.80 12.04 -19.32
CA GLY A 225 7.61 11.87 -20.15
C GLY A 225 6.40 12.59 -19.59
N GLU A 226 5.21 12.09 -19.92
CA GLU A 226 3.93 12.69 -19.58
C GLU A 226 3.03 11.66 -18.90
N LEU A 227 2.56 12.02 -17.70
CA LEU A 227 1.73 11.15 -16.85
C LEU A 227 0.34 11.79 -16.71
N PRO A 228 -0.68 11.26 -17.40
CA PRO A 228 -2.03 11.79 -17.34
C PRO A 228 -2.77 11.28 -16.09
N GLU A 229 -3.56 12.10 -15.42
CA GLU A 229 -4.43 11.68 -14.32
C GLU A 229 -5.82 12.28 -14.50
N LYS A 230 -6.87 11.48 -14.25
CA LYS A 230 -8.23 11.98 -14.19
C LYS A 230 -8.60 12.33 -12.76
N ILE A 231 -8.94 13.59 -12.50
CA ILE A 231 -9.37 14.09 -11.20
C ILE A 231 -10.75 14.72 -11.34
N GLY A 232 -11.77 14.04 -10.78
CA GLY A 232 -13.17 14.41 -11.05
C GLY A 232 -13.47 14.32 -12.54
N ASP A 233 -13.93 15.44 -13.13
CA ASP A 233 -14.21 15.56 -14.56
C ASP A 233 -13.04 16.11 -15.38
N GLU A 234 -11.90 16.41 -14.73
CA GLU A 234 -10.73 17.02 -15.36
C GLU A 234 -9.65 15.97 -15.66
N ILE A 235 -8.89 16.18 -16.74
CA ILE A 235 -7.64 15.44 -17.00
C ILE A 235 -6.48 16.42 -16.86
N VAL A 236 -5.56 16.11 -15.95
CA VAL A 236 -4.29 16.82 -15.77
C VAL A 236 -3.16 15.96 -16.34
N VAL A 237 -2.07 16.57 -16.80
CA VAL A 237 -0.91 15.83 -17.32
C VAL A 237 0.37 16.33 -16.66
N TYR A 238 0.99 15.52 -15.82
CA TYR A 238 2.27 15.84 -15.22
C TYR A 238 3.38 15.72 -16.26
N VAL A 239 4.18 16.77 -16.42
CA VAL A 239 5.38 16.75 -17.25
C VAL A 239 6.56 16.39 -16.38
N VAL A 240 7.22 15.27 -16.68
CA VAL A 240 8.31 14.73 -15.88
C VAL A 240 9.63 14.83 -16.63
N LYS A 241 10.66 15.27 -15.92
CA LYS A 241 12.05 15.27 -16.41
C LYS A 241 13.01 15.02 -15.25
N ASN A 242 13.95 14.11 -15.47
CA ASN A 242 14.97 13.71 -14.49
C ASN A 242 14.36 13.37 -13.12
N ASN A 243 13.32 12.53 -13.10
CA ASN A 243 12.57 12.11 -11.90
C ASN A 243 11.78 13.20 -11.18
N ARG A 244 11.53 14.32 -11.85
CA ARG A 244 10.87 15.48 -11.24
C ARG A 244 9.67 15.90 -12.08
N ILE A 245 8.54 16.11 -11.42
CA ILE A 245 7.41 16.83 -12.00
C ILE A 245 7.84 18.29 -12.16
N ILE A 246 8.01 18.74 -13.40
CA ILE A 246 8.47 20.10 -13.73
C ILE A 246 7.32 21.03 -14.11
N ASP A 247 6.19 20.48 -14.55
CA ASP A 247 4.97 21.22 -14.90
C ASP A 247 3.74 20.29 -14.83
N VAL A 248 2.55 20.88 -14.86
CA VAL A 248 1.27 20.18 -15.00
C VAL A 248 0.51 20.81 -16.17
N LYS A 249 0.32 20.13 -17.29
CA LYS A 249 -0.43 20.72 -18.40
C LYS A 249 -1.91 20.86 -18.04
N GLY A 250 -2.53 21.89 -18.64
CA GLY A 250 -3.93 22.24 -18.42
C GLY A 250 -4.09 23.57 -17.68
N ASP A 251 -5.25 24.20 -17.91
CA ASP A 251 -5.65 25.49 -17.31
C ASP A 251 -6.83 25.36 -16.35
N THR A 252 -7.22 24.12 -16.05
CA THR A 252 -8.32 23.81 -15.16
C THR A 252 -7.98 24.19 -13.71
N PRO A 253 -8.98 24.38 -12.84
CA PRO A 253 -8.75 24.66 -11.43
C PRO A 253 -7.81 23.66 -10.77
N LYS A 254 -7.97 22.35 -11.05
CA LYS A 254 -7.12 21.33 -10.43
C LYS A 254 -5.69 21.38 -10.93
N ALA A 255 -5.46 21.61 -12.23
CA ALA A 255 -4.11 21.77 -12.77
C ALA A 255 -3.37 22.95 -12.11
N LYS A 256 -4.06 24.08 -11.90
CA LYS A 256 -3.49 25.26 -11.21
C LYS A 256 -3.17 24.99 -9.75
N GLU A 257 -4.05 24.30 -9.04
CA GLU A 257 -3.82 23.87 -7.65
C GLU A 257 -2.57 22.99 -7.53
N LEU A 258 -2.44 21.97 -8.40
CA LEU A 258 -1.27 21.09 -8.42
C LEU A 258 0.02 21.83 -8.76
N LYS A 259 0.00 22.72 -9.78
CA LYS A 259 1.15 23.60 -10.08
C LYS A 259 1.60 24.37 -8.85
N GLN A 260 0.65 25.01 -8.16
CA GLN A 260 0.94 25.78 -6.97
C GLN A 260 1.51 24.88 -5.86
N SER A 261 0.94 23.70 -5.65
CA SER A 261 1.46 22.74 -4.67
C SER A 261 2.92 22.35 -4.95
N PHE A 262 3.28 22.07 -6.21
CA PHE A 262 4.64 21.71 -6.61
C PHE A 262 5.61 22.90 -6.63
N GLN A 263 5.10 24.12 -6.78
CA GLN A 263 5.89 25.34 -6.62
C GLN A 263 6.19 25.61 -5.14
N ASN A 264 5.19 25.42 -4.28
CA ASN A 264 5.30 25.66 -2.85
C ASN A 264 6.27 24.69 -2.18
N ASP A 265 6.23 23.40 -2.54
CA ASP A 265 7.12 22.40 -1.94
C ASP A 265 7.72 21.49 -3.00
N LYS A 266 9.03 21.60 -3.18
CA LYS A 266 9.74 20.84 -4.20
C LYS A 266 9.88 19.36 -3.84
N ALA A 267 9.80 18.93 -2.58
CA ALA A 267 9.85 17.51 -2.27
C ALA A 267 8.67 16.75 -2.91
N ARG A 268 7.51 17.40 -3.06
CA ARG A 268 6.33 16.83 -3.73
C ARG A 268 6.53 16.49 -5.20
N CYS A 269 7.50 17.10 -5.89
CA CYS A 269 7.70 16.84 -7.31
C CYS A 269 8.49 15.54 -7.59
N ASN A 270 8.95 14.83 -6.57
CA ASN A 270 9.76 13.62 -6.74
C ASN A 270 8.89 12.44 -7.20
N ILE A 271 9.30 11.67 -8.21
CA ILE A 271 8.66 10.38 -8.50
C ILE A 271 9.20 9.37 -7.48
N ALA A 272 8.31 8.87 -6.63
CA ALA A 272 8.66 8.13 -5.43
C ALA A 272 8.57 6.61 -5.61
N GLU A 273 7.78 6.14 -6.57
CA GLU A 273 7.50 4.72 -6.76
C GLU A 273 7.06 4.40 -8.19
N VAL A 274 7.44 3.21 -8.65
CA VAL A 274 6.92 2.56 -9.86
C VAL A 274 6.53 1.14 -9.47
N ALA A 275 5.28 0.77 -9.70
CA ALA A 275 4.72 -0.45 -9.15
C ALA A 275 3.71 -1.14 -10.09
N ILE A 276 3.56 -2.45 -9.91
CA ILE A 276 2.58 -3.26 -10.62
C ILE A 276 1.83 -4.13 -9.61
N GLY A 277 0.53 -3.88 -9.50
CA GLY A 277 -0.42 -4.71 -8.79
C GLY A 277 -0.57 -6.10 -9.40
N CYS A 278 -0.69 -7.10 -8.53
CA CYS A 278 -0.71 -8.54 -8.82
C CYS A 278 -1.97 -9.24 -8.30
N ASN A 279 -2.85 -8.54 -7.58
CA ASN A 279 -4.07 -9.12 -7.02
C ASN A 279 -5.15 -9.21 -8.11
N ASP A 280 -5.48 -10.44 -8.55
CA ASP A 280 -6.47 -10.69 -9.61
C ASP A 280 -7.91 -10.34 -9.26
N LYS A 281 -8.20 -10.16 -7.97
CA LYS A 281 -9.54 -9.79 -7.53
C LYS A 281 -9.67 -8.35 -7.08
N ALA A 282 -8.57 -7.59 -7.05
CA ALA A 282 -8.62 -6.15 -6.84
C ALA A 282 -9.35 -5.46 -7.98
N ARG A 283 -10.15 -4.45 -7.65
CA ARG A 283 -10.93 -3.66 -8.60
C ARG A 283 -10.73 -2.18 -8.35
N VAL A 284 -10.86 -1.38 -9.40
CA VAL A 284 -10.88 0.09 -9.27
C VAL A 284 -12.22 0.51 -8.68
N CYS A 285 -12.19 0.92 -7.41
CA CYS A 285 -13.35 1.23 -6.59
C CYS A 285 -13.27 2.62 -5.93
N GLY A 286 -12.17 3.36 -6.15
CA GLY A 286 -11.93 4.66 -5.52
C GLY A 286 -11.32 4.55 -4.12
N ASN A 287 -10.95 3.34 -3.69
CA ASN A 287 -10.19 3.11 -2.46
C ASN A 287 -8.77 2.72 -2.83
N ILE A 288 -7.82 3.63 -2.58
CA ILE A 288 -6.44 3.49 -3.04
C ILE A 288 -5.79 2.19 -2.56
N LEU A 289 -6.13 1.71 -1.36
CA LEU A 289 -5.61 0.47 -0.78
C LEU A 289 -5.91 -0.76 -1.65
N GLU A 290 -7.06 -0.79 -2.33
CA GLU A 290 -7.40 -1.85 -3.28
C GLU A 290 -6.98 -1.50 -4.70
N ASP A 291 -7.22 -0.25 -5.14
CA ASP A 291 -7.00 0.17 -6.52
C ASP A 291 -5.52 -0.05 -6.93
N GLU A 292 -4.56 0.26 -6.06
CA GLU A 292 -3.13 0.08 -6.33
C GLU A 292 -2.74 -1.40 -6.58
N LYS A 293 -3.49 -2.36 -6.01
CA LYS A 293 -3.23 -3.79 -6.19
C LYS A 293 -3.77 -4.35 -7.51
N ALA A 294 -4.56 -3.57 -8.24
CA ALA A 294 -5.23 -4.00 -9.47
C ALA A 294 -4.39 -3.86 -10.75
N GLY A 295 -3.30 -3.08 -10.74
CA GLY A 295 -2.50 -2.88 -11.95
C GLY A 295 -1.33 -1.91 -11.78
N PHE A 296 -0.87 -1.34 -12.90
CA PHE A 296 0.22 -0.36 -12.88
C PHE A 296 -0.18 0.88 -12.07
N HIS A 297 0.73 1.33 -11.21
CA HIS A 297 0.63 2.62 -10.55
C HIS A 297 2.03 3.23 -10.34
N TRP A 298 2.04 4.53 -10.09
CA TRP A 298 3.23 5.26 -9.70
C TRP A 298 2.85 6.27 -8.62
N ALA A 299 3.84 6.70 -7.84
CA ALA A 299 3.62 7.68 -6.80
C ALA A 299 4.55 8.88 -6.91
N TYR A 300 4.14 10.02 -6.34
CA TYR A 300 5.01 11.15 -6.11
C TYR A 300 5.12 11.55 -4.62
N GLY A 301 6.24 12.19 -4.27
CA GLY A 301 6.56 12.69 -2.95
C GLY A 301 7.63 11.88 -2.23
N ARG A 302 7.30 11.38 -1.03
CA ARG A 302 8.20 10.73 -0.08
C ARG A 302 8.54 9.31 -0.53
N SER A 303 9.80 8.91 -0.46
CA SER A 303 10.30 7.59 -0.92
C SER A 303 11.27 6.90 0.06
N ASP A 304 11.81 7.60 1.06
CA ASP A 304 12.77 7.08 2.05
C ASP A 304 12.34 5.78 2.75
N HIS A 305 11.04 5.64 3.03
CA HIS A 305 10.45 4.45 3.64
C HIS A 305 10.46 3.21 2.72
N PHE A 306 10.74 3.40 1.43
CA PHE A 306 11.01 2.35 0.43
C PHE A 306 12.49 2.31 0.01
N GLY A 307 13.37 3.04 0.71
CA GLY A 307 14.81 3.07 0.41
C GLY A 307 15.24 4.21 -0.53
N GLY A 308 14.33 5.13 -0.87
CA GLY A 308 14.64 6.33 -1.65
C GLY A 308 15.37 7.42 -0.86
N LEU A 309 15.66 8.52 -1.54
CA LEU A 309 16.42 9.66 -1.03
C LEU A 309 15.52 10.72 -0.36
N VAL A 310 14.26 10.84 -0.78
CA VAL A 310 13.35 11.90 -0.32
C VAL A 310 12.60 11.46 0.93
N GLY A 311 12.95 12.07 2.07
CA GLY A 311 12.33 11.82 3.36
C GLY A 311 11.57 13.02 3.94
N ILE A 312 11.02 12.85 5.14
CA ILE A 312 10.23 13.88 5.84
C ILE A 312 10.96 15.24 5.91
N LYS A 313 12.28 15.21 6.14
CA LYS A 313 13.12 16.41 6.30
C LYS A 313 13.25 17.26 5.03
N ASP A 314 12.96 16.69 3.87
CA ASP A 314 13.12 17.37 2.58
C ASP A 314 11.87 18.19 2.22
N PHE A 315 10.74 17.92 2.87
CA PHE A 315 9.53 18.72 2.80
C PHE A 315 9.65 19.98 3.65
N LEU A 316 9.01 21.07 3.22
CA LEU A 316 9.05 22.35 3.96
C LEU A 316 8.25 22.31 5.26
N SER A 317 7.29 21.39 5.39
CA SER A 317 6.52 21.20 6.62
C SER A 317 6.02 19.76 6.75
N PRO A 318 5.78 19.26 7.97
CA PRO A 318 5.15 17.94 8.18
C PRO A 318 3.79 17.79 7.49
N GLN A 319 3.03 18.88 7.35
CA GLN A 319 1.72 18.88 6.69
C GLN A 319 1.82 18.71 5.16
N ASN A 320 2.98 19.01 4.58
CA ASN A 320 3.20 18.86 3.15
C ASN A 320 3.63 17.45 2.75
N VAL A 321 4.10 16.64 3.70
CA VAL A 321 4.56 15.27 3.49
C VAL A 321 3.45 14.47 2.83
N ILE A 322 3.77 13.86 1.70
CA ILE A 322 2.82 13.08 0.91
C ILE A 322 3.56 11.92 0.24
N HIS A 323 2.83 10.83 0.05
CA HIS A 323 3.12 9.78 -0.91
C HIS A 323 1.78 9.55 -1.61
N GLN A 324 1.69 9.94 -2.89
CA GLN A 324 0.43 9.96 -3.63
C GLN A 324 0.50 9.00 -4.81
N ASP A 325 -0.21 7.89 -4.69
CA ASP A 325 -0.40 6.90 -5.73
C ASP A 325 -1.40 7.35 -6.79
N ILE A 326 -1.09 7.01 -8.05
CA ILE A 326 -1.94 7.20 -9.22
C ILE A 326 -2.00 5.89 -10.00
N VAL A 327 -3.21 5.37 -10.17
CA VAL A 327 -3.47 3.99 -10.63
C VAL A 327 -4.00 3.95 -12.06
N TYR A 328 -3.54 2.96 -12.84
CA TYR A 328 -3.87 2.75 -14.25
C TYR A 328 -4.21 1.28 -14.56
N ALA A 329 -5.12 0.71 -13.78
CA ALA A 329 -5.64 -0.64 -14.00
C ALA A 329 -6.73 -0.67 -15.09
N LYS A 330 -7.16 -1.86 -15.52
CA LYS A 330 -8.15 -2.07 -16.60
C LYS A 330 -9.46 -1.27 -16.44
N ASP A 331 -9.93 -1.10 -15.21
CA ASP A 331 -11.19 -0.41 -14.91
C ASP A 331 -11.00 1.10 -14.63
N CYS A 332 -9.77 1.61 -14.73
CA CYS A 332 -9.51 3.04 -14.57
C CYS A 332 -10.04 3.85 -15.77
N PRO A 333 -10.44 5.12 -15.57
CA PRO A 333 -10.80 6.02 -16.68
C PRO A 333 -9.65 6.25 -17.68
N ILE A 334 -8.42 6.19 -17.19
CA ILE A 334 -7.20 6.18 -18.00
C ILE A 334 -6.46 4.91 -17.61
N ILE A 335 -6.17 4.07 -18.60
CA ILE A 335 -5.53 2.77 -18.37
C ILE A 335 -4.09 2.79 -18.87
N CYS A 336 -3.28 1.89 -18.34
CA CYS A 336 -1.99 1.53 -18.89
C CYS A 336 -2.23 0.65 -20.12
N SER A 337 -2.21 1.23 -21.32
CA SER A 337 -2.46 0.47 -22.56
C SER A 337 -1.29 -0.47 -22.88
N ASN A 338 -0.06 -0.07 -22.54
CA ASN A 338 1.11 -0.93 -22.64
C ASN A 338 2.13 -0.59 -21.55
N LEU A 339 2.67 -1.61 -20.88
CA LEU A 339 3.87 -1.49 -20.05
C LEU A 339 4.91 -2.49 -20.52
N ALA A 340 6.10 -1.99 -20.88
CA ALA A 340 7.25 -2.79 -21.25
C ALA A 340 8.41 -2.56 -20.26
N MET A 341 8.93 -3.65 -19.73
CA MET A 341 10.21 -3.66 -19.03
C MET A 341 11.34 -3.55 -20.05
N ILE A 342 12.29 -2.67 -19.79
CA ILE A 342 13.45 -2.42 -20.65
C ILE A 342 14.68 -2.98 -19.95
N PHE A 343 15.38 -3.91 -20.61
CA PHE A 343 16.57 -4.57 -20.09
C PHE A 343 17.86 -3.94 -20.66
N PRO A 344 19.03 -4.23 -20.07
CA PRO A 344 20.30 -3.91 -20.69
C PRO A 344 20.35 -4.38 -22.15
N GLU A 345 21.12 -3.67 -22.99
CA GLU A 345 21.28 -3.97 -24.43
C GLU A 345 20.02 -3.75 -25.30
N GLY A 346 18.91 -3.29 -24.71
CA GLY A 346 17.73 -2.82 -25.43
C GLY A 346 16.61 -3.85 -25.60
N ASP A 347 16.78 -5.06 -25.04
CA ASP A 347 15.72 -6.05 -24.97
C ASP A 347 14.50 -5.52 -24.19
N GLN A 348 13.30 -5.94 -24.59
CA GLN A 348 12.06 -5.49 -23.98
C GLN A 348 11.10 -6.65 -23.73
N LYS A 349 10.36 -6.58 -22.62
CA LYS A 349 9.28 -7.53 -22.30
C LYS A 349 8.03 -6.76 -21.91
N THR A 350 6.97 -6.91 -22.69
CA THR A 350 5.65 -6.39 -22.33
C THR A 350 5.06 -7.20 -21.18
N LEU A 351 4.69 -6.52 -20.09
CA LEU A 351 4.05 -7.12 -18.93
C LEU A 351 2.58 -6.73 -18.78
N ILE A 352 2.19 -5.54 -19.26
CA ILE A 352 0.79 -5.10 -19.24
C ILE A 352 0.33 -4.76 -20.65
N VAL A 353 -0.87 -5.25 -21.00
CA VAL A 353 -1.60 -4.88 -22.22
C VAL A 353 -3.03 -4.54 -21.81
N ASP A 354 -3.50 -3.35 -22.18
CA ASP A 354 -4.85 -2.84 -21.89
C ASP A 354 -5.26 -2.98 -20.41
N GLY A 355 -4.34 -2.61 -19.51
CA GLY A 355 -4.53 -2.63 -18.06
C GLY A 355 -4.44 -4.02 -17.42
N GLU A 356 -4.15 -5.08 -18.20
CA GLU A 356 -4.02 -6.46 -17.69
C GLU A 356 -2.58 -6.95 -17.65
N LEU A 357 -2.17 -7.48 -16.50
CA LEU A 357 -0.87 -8.14 -16.29
C LEU A 357 -0.79 -9.51 -17.00
N LYS A 358 0.32 -9.78 -17.68
CA LYS A 358 0.56 -10.97 -18.53
C LYS A 358 1.74 -11.82 -18.04
N ILE A 359 1.66 -12.40 -16.83
CA ILE A 359 2.74 -13.22 -16.20
C ILE A 359 2.30 -14.60 -15.72
#